data_AF-A0A6N6WEH6-F1
#
_entry.id   AF-A0A6N6WEH6-F1
#
_cell.length_a   1.000
_cell.length_b   1.000
_cell.length_c   1.000
_cell.angle_alpha   90.00
_cell.angle_beta   90.00
_cell.angle_gamma   90.00
#
_symmetry.space_group_name_H-M   'P 1'
#
loop_
_entity.id
_entity.type
_entity.pdbx_description
1 polymer ?
#
loop_
_entity_poly.entity_id
_entity_poly.type
_entity_poly.pdbx_seq_one_letter_code
_entity_poly.pdbx_strand_id
1 'polypeptide(L)'
;MSTTRPAPSSPHSADSTATPLSTAPLIRDATEADLPAIQAIYAHHVLTGVASFEEIPPSVDDLRTRLASVRSHGLPYMVAEIDGEVAGYCYATPYRPRAAYRNTIE
;
A
#
# COMPACT_ATOMS: atom_id res chain seq x y z
N MET A 1 67.75 -19.42 -16.95
CA MET A 1 66.55 -19.45 -16.09
C MET A 1 65.62 -18.36 -16.62
N SER A 2 64.72 -18.69 -17.55
CA SER A 2 63.32 -19.11 -17.30
C SER A 2 62.54 -18.05 -16.50
N THR A 3 61.38 -17.51 -16.87
CA THR A 3 60.46 -17.64 -18.01
C THR A 3 59.35 -16.58 -17.83
N THR A 4 58.85 -16.06 -18.95
CA THR A 4 57.61 -15.31 -19.21
C THR A 4 56.38 -15.57 -18.32
N ARG A 5 55.57 -14.52 -18.04
CA ARG A 5 54.10 -14.49 -18.29
C ARG A 5 53.49 -13.08 -18.23
N PRO A 6 52.80 -12.58 -19.29
CA PRO A 6 51.85 -11.48 -19.15
C PRO A 6 50.46 -12.03 -18.75
N ALA A 7 49.68 -11.23 -18.04
CA ALA A 7 48.29 -11.55 -17.68
C ALA A 7 47.35 -11.23 -18.85
N PRO A 8 46.32 -12.06 -19.14
CA PRO A 8 45.28 -11.71 -20.10
C PRO A 8 44.24 -10.76 -19.47
N SER A 9 44.02 -9.61 -20.08
CA SER A 9 42.83 -8.78 -19.87
C SER A 9 41.77 -9.16 -20.90
N SER A 10 40.75 -9.88 -20.46
CA SER A 10 39.49 -10.01 -21.21
C SER A 10 38.46 -9.03 -20.63
N PRO A 11 37.76 -8.24 -21.45
CA PRO A 11 36.58 -7.52 -21.01
C PRO A 11 35.45 -8.54 -20.84
N HIS A 12 34.94 -8.70 -19.62
CA HIS A 12 33.69 -9.42 -19.40
C HIS A 12 32.55 -8.48 -19.80
N SER A 13 32.13 -8.54 -21.05
CA SER A 13 30.80 -8.05 -21.46
C SER A 13 29.77 -8.96 -20.81
N ALA A 14 29.28 -8.56 -19.64
CA ALA A 14 28.04 -9.09 -19.11
C ALA A 14 26.92 -8.17 -19.60
N ASP A 15 26.25 -8.65 -20.65
CA ASP A 15 24.88 -8.28 -20.96
C ASP A 15 24.04 -8.58 -19.70
N SER A 16 23.76 -7.53 -18.92
CA SER A 16 22.90 -7.65 -17.75
C SER A 16 21.49 -7.35 -18.22
N THR A 17 20.78 -8.41 -18.59
CA THR A 17 19.33 -8.43 -18.64
C THR A 17 18.80 -8.13 -17.25
N ALA A 18 18.66 -6.83 -16.96
CA ALA A 18 18.01 -6.37 -15.75
C ALA A 18 16.58 -6.92 -15.75
N THR A 19 16.28 -7.78 -14.79
CA THR A 19 14.91 -8.09 -14.38
C THR A 19 14.19 -6.75 -14.18
N PRO A 20 13.02 -6.48 -14.81
CA PRO A 20 12.33 -5.23 -14.55
C PRO A 20 12.00 -5.19 -13.05
N LEU A 21 12.61 -4.22 -12.36
CA LEU A 21 12.32 -3.91 -10.97
C LEU A 21 10.83 -3.56 -10.90
N SER A 22 10.08 -4.21 -10.01
CA SER A 22 8.66 -3.92 -9.74
C SER A 22 8.37 -2.43 -9.87
N THR A 23 7.31 -2.08 -10.61
CA THR A 23 6.76 -0.72 -10.64
C THR A 23 6.59 -0.24 -9.19
N ALA A 24 7.29 0.82 -8.82
CA ALA A 24 7.16 1.40 -7.48
C ALA A 24 5.71 1.87 -7.29
N PRO A 25 5.07 1.58 -6.14
CA PRO A 25 3.68 1.97 -5.92
C PRO A 25 3.53 3.49 -5.90
N LEU A 26 2.55 4.00 -6.62
CA LEU A 26 2.12 5.39 -6.53
C LEU A 26 1.22 5.55 -5.30
N ILE A 27 1.68 6.36 -4.34
CA ILE A 27 0.90 6.68 -3.14
C ILE A 27 0.15 8.00 -3.36
N ARG A 28 -1.17 7.98 -3.19
CA ARG A 28 -2.03 9.16 -3.37
C ARG A 28 -3.23 9.14 -2.42
N ASP A 29 -3.89 10.29 -2.29
CA ASP A 29 -5.16 10.37 -1.58
C ASP A 29 -6.20 9.47 -2.25
N ALA A 30 -6.96 8.74 -1.43
CA ALA A 30 -8.08 7.93 -1.89
C ALA A 30 -9.20 8.84 -2.39
N THR A 31 -9.88 8.43 -3.45
CA THR A 31 -11.07 9.07 -4.01
C THR A 31 -12.28 8.14 -3.88
N GLU A 32 -13.48 8.64 -4.14
CA GLU A 32 -14.67 7.78 -4.13
C GLU A 32 -14.62 6.67 -5.20
N ALA A 33 -13.89 6.90 -6.30
CA ALA A 33 -13.71 5.91 -7.36
C ALA A 33 -12.88 4.70 -6.90
N ASP A 34 -12.06 4.85 -5.86
CA ASP A 34 -11.22 3.77 -5.31
C ASP A 34 -12.01 2.86 -4.35
N LEU A 35 -13.18 3.30 -3.85
CA LEU A 35 -13.93 2.59 -2.83
C LEU A 35 -14.34 1.16 -3.21
N PRO A 36 -14.75 0.84 -4.46
CA PRO A 36 -15.02 -0.54 -4.85
C PRO A 36 -13.79 -1.45 -4.71
N ALA A 37 -12.60 -0.97 -5.07
CA ALA A 37 -11.36 -1.75 -4.96
C ALA A 37 -10.94 -1.92 -3.48
N ILE A 38 -11.03 -0.85 -2.70
CA ILE A 38 -10.81 -0.88 -1.25
C ILE A 38 -11.77 -1.87 -0.59
N GLN A 39 -13.04 -1.85 -0.98
CA GLN A 39 -14.06 -2.76 -0.45
C GLN A 39 -13.71 -4.22 -0.75
N ALA A 40 -13.26 -4.53 -1.97
CA ALA A 40 -12.86 -5.88 -2.35
C ALA A 40 -11.66 -6.37 -1.50
N ILE A 41 -10.65 -5.53 -1.31
CA ILE A 41 -9.48 -5.85 -0.45
C ILE A 41 -9.94 -6.09 1.00
N TYR A 42 -10.76 -5.19 1.55
CA TYR A 42 -11.22 -5.32 2.93
C TYR A 42 -12.13 -6.54 3.13
N ALA A 43 -13.04 -6.80 2.20
CA ALA A 43 -13.95 -7.94 2.23
C ALA A 43 -13.19 -9.27 2.21
N HIS A 44 -12.11 -9.37 1.42
CA HIS A 44 -11.23 -10.53 1.46
C HIS A 44 -10.69 -10.77 2.88
N HIS A 45 -10.12 -9.74 3.51
CA HIS A 45 -9.55 -9.87 4.84
C HIS A 45 -10.58 -10.11 5.96
N VAL A 46 -11.81 -9.63 5.82
CA VAL A 46 -12.92 -9.95 6.73
C VAL A 46 -13.34 -11.42 6.60
N LEU A 47 -13.50 -11.92 5.37
CA LEU A 47 -14.03 -13.26 5.12
C LEU A 47 -12.99 -14.38 5.30
N THR A 48 -11.71 -14.09 5.08
CA THR A 48 -10.67 -15.12 5.02
C THR A 48 -9.52 -14.92 6.00
N GLY A 49 -9.57 -13.89 6.84
CA GLY A 49 -8.47 -13.49 7.71
C GLY A 49 -8.90 -13.17 9.14
N VAL A 50 -7.92 -12.75 9.94
CA VAL A 50 -8.11 -12.29 11.34
C VAL A 50 -7.55 -10.88 11.54
N ALA A 51 -7.27 -10.17 10.44
CA ALA A 51 -6.74 -8.81 10.47
C ALA A 51 -7.82 -7.78 10.87
N SER A 52 -9.09 -8.09 10.60
CA SER A 52 -10.24 -7.33 11.05
C SER A 52 -11.01 -8.11 12.11
N PHE A 53 -11.67 -7.39 13.01
CA PHE A 53 -12.65 -7.95 13.94
C PHE A 53 -14.09 -7.85 13.41
N GLU A 54 -14.30 -7.24 12.24
CA GLU A 54 -15.60 -7.27 11.57
C GLU A 54 -15.87 -8.68 11.01
N GLU A 55 -17.10 -9.17 11.19
CA GLU A 55 -17.52 -10.50 10.69
C GLU A 55 -18.24 -10.42 9.33
N ILE A 56 -18.84 -9.26 9.03
CA ILE A 56 -19.59 -9.01 7.79
C ILE A 56 -18.89 -7.87 7.04
N PRO A 57 -18.48 -8.07 5.78
CA PRO A 57 -17.86 -7.01 5.01
C PRO A 57 -18.79 -5.79 4.87
N PRO A 58 -18.28 -4.57 5.09
CA PRO A 58 -19.02 -3.34 4.87
C PRO A 58 -19.36 -3.18 3.38
N SER A 59 -20.45 -2.47 3.13
CA SER A 59 -20.79 -2.03 1.78
C SER A 59 -19.87 -0.90 1.31
N VAL A 60 -19.88 -0.61 0.00
CA VAL A 60 -19.17 0.55 -0.55
C VAL A 60 -19.71 1.86 0.06
N ASP A 61 -21.01 1.92 0.38
CA ASP A 61 -21.64 3.09 0.99
C ASP A 61 -21.19 3.31 2.45
N ASP A 62 -20.99 2.22 3.20
CA ASP A 62 -20.39 2.28 4.53
C ASP A 62 -18.97 2.81 4.47
N LEU A 63 -18.15 2.32 3.52
CA LEU A 63 -16.79 2.81 3.32
C LEU A 63 -16.75 4.27 2.84
N ARG A 64 -17.71 4.71 2.02
CA ARG A 64 -17.86 6.14 1.66
C ARG A 64 -18.09 6.99 2.90
N THR A 65 -18.94 6.52 3.81
CA THR A 65 -19.22 7.21 5.08
C THR A 65 -17.98 7.27 5.96
N ARG A 66 -17.19 6.18 6.04
CA ARG A 66 -15.91 6.15 6.76
C ARG A 66 -14.89 7.13 6.16
N LEU A 67 -14.74 7.15 4.83
CA LEU A 67 -13.87 8.09 4.13
C LEU A 67 -14.23 9.55 4.43
N ALA A 68 -15.53 9.89 4.36
CA ALA A 68 -16.01 11.23 4.69
C ALA A 68 -15.73 11.60 6.15
N SER A 69 -15.94 10.66 7.08
CA SER A 69 -15.65 10.86 8.51
C SER A 69 -14.16 11.15 8.75
N VAL A 70 -13.26 10.32 8.23
CA VAL A 70 -11.80 10.51 8.31
C VAL A 70 -11.39 11.90 7.79
N ARG A 71 -11.91 12.29 6.62
CA ARG A 71 -11.64 13.61 6.03
C ARG A 71 -12.21 14.76 6.85
N SER A 72 -13.37 14.58 7.48
CA SER A 72 -13.96 15.61 8.36
C SER A 72 -13.09 15.89 9.60
N HIS A 73 -12.29 14.91 10.03
CA HIS A 73 -11.29 15.06 11.07
C HIS A 73 -9.95 15.62 10.56
N GLY A 74 -9.80 15.89 9.26
CA GLY A 74 -8.56 16.33 8.64
C GLY A 74 -7.47 15.25 8.63
N LEU A 75 -7.86 13.97 8.67
CA LEU A 75 -6.94 12.84 8.73
C LEU A 75 -6.75 12.18 7.35
N PRO A 76 -5.62 11.51 7.11
CA PRO A 76 -5.30 10.91 5.83
C PRO A 76 -6.14 9.66 5.54
N TYR A 77 -6.49 9.50 4.27
CA TYR A 77 -6.99 8.25 3.70
C TYR A 77 -6.32 8.08 2.34
N MET A 78 -5.46 7.08 2.20
CA MET A 78 -4.54 6.93 1.08
C MET A 78 -4.67 5.55 0.43
N VAL A 79 -4.33 5.49 -0.85
CA VAL A 79 -4.20 4.24 -1.61
C VAL A 79 -2.78 4.10 -2.17
N ALA A 80 -2.36 2.84 -2.32
CA ALA A 80 -1.21 2.46 -3.10
C ALA A 80 -1.70 1.89 -4.44
N GLU A 81 -1.29 2.52 -5.53
CA GLU A 81 -1.62 2.11 -6.89
C GLU A 81 -0.39 1.48 -7.56
N ILE A 82 -0.57 0.31 -8.17
CA ILE A 82 0.45 -0.39 -8.95
C ILE A 82 -0.18 -0.74 -10.29
N ASP A 83 0.48 -0.31 -11.39
CA ASP A 83 0.01 -0.56 -12.76
C ASP A 83 -1.45 -0.14 -13.03
N GLY A 84 -1.91 0.94 -12.39
CA GLY A 84 -3.27 1.47 -12.55
C GLY A 84 -4.32 0.86 -11.60
N GLU A 85 -3.93 -0.14 -10.80
CA GLU A 85 -4.83 -0.85 -9.90
C GLU A 85 -4.51 -0.55 -8.44
N VAL A 86 -5.55 -0.43 -7.61
CA VAL A 86 -5.38 -0.25 -6.16
C VAL A 86 -4.88 -1.56 -5.56
N ALA A 87 -3.62 -1.58 -5.13
CA ALA A 87 -2.97 -2.73 -4.50
C ALA A 87 -3.11 -2.74 -2.98
N GLY A 88 -3.43 -1.58 -2.37
CA GLY A 88 -3.58 -1.45 -0.93
C GLY A 88 -4.08 -0.07 -0.53
N TYR A 89 -4.43 0.08 0.73
CA TYR A 89 -4.92 1.34 1.27
C TYR A 89 -4.61 1.46 2.77
N CYS A 90 -4.62 2.68 3.28
CA CYS A 90 -4.50 2.96 4.71
C CYS A 90 -5.24 4.26 5.05
N TYR A 91 -5.60 4.42 6.32
CA TYR A 91 -6.20 5.64 6.83
C TYR A 91 -5.91 5.77 8.32
N ALA A 92 -6.10 6.97 8.87
CA ALA A 92 -6.04 7.21 10.31
C ALA A 92 -7.38 7.75 10.84
N THR A 93 -7.69 7.43 12.09
CA THR A 93 -8.90 7.84 12.81
C THR A 93 -8.56 8.32 14.22
N PRO A 94 -9.41 9.13 14.87
CA PRO A 94 -9.24 9.45 16.28
C PRO A 94 -9.38 8.18 17.14
N TYR A 95 -8.45 7.93 18.06
CA TYR A 95 -8.45 6.69 18.85
C TYR A 95 -9.71 6.50 19.71
N ARG A 96 -10.06 7.50 20.53
CA ARG A 96 -11.24 7.46 21.41
C ARG A 96 -11.78 8.87 21.69
N PRO A 97 -13.10 9.05 21.90
CA PRO A 97 -13.71 10.37 22.10
C PRO A 97 -13.47 10.99 23.49
N ARG A 98 -12.55 10.47 24.31
CA ARG A 98 -12.26 11.01 25.65
C ARG A 98 -11.21 12.12 25.52
N ALA A 99 -11.37 13.21 26.27
CA ALA A 99 -10.46 14.37 26.23
C ALA A 99 -8.97 14.03 26.49
N ALA A 100 -8.70 12.92 27.20
CA ALA A 100 -7.35 12.40 27.43
C ALA A 100 -6.65 11.94 26.14
N TYR A 101 -7.40 11.53 25.10
CA TYR A 101 -6.87 11.02 23.83
C TYR A 101 -6.98 12.03 22.68
N ARG A 102 -7.25 13.31 22.95
CA ARG A 102 -7.48 14.33 21.91
C ARG A 102 -6.29 14.53 20.94
N ASN A 103 -5.11 14.05 21.31
CA ASN A 103 -3.87 14.13 20.53
C ASN A 103 -3.41 12.74 20.03
N THR A 104 -4.30 11.74 20.00
CA THR A 104 -3.96 10.35 19.64
C THR A 104 -4.86 9.86 18.51
N ILE A 105 -4.22 9.31 17.48
CA ILE A 105 -4.85 8.70 16.30
C ILE A 105 -4.38 7.26 16.15
N GLU A 106 -5.15 6.45 15.42
CA GLU A 106 -4.82 5.08 15.00
C GLU A 106 -5.08 4.88 13.50
#